data_AF-A0A7W6BKC1-F1
#
_entry.id   AF-A0A7W6BKC1-F1
#
_cell.length_a   1.000
_cell.length_b   1.000
_cell.length_c   1.000
_cell.angle_alpha   90.00
_cell.angle_beta   90.00
_cell.angle_gamma   90.00
#
_symmetry.space_group_name_H-M   'P 1'
#
loop_
_entity.id
_entity.type
_entity.pdbx_description
1 polymer ?
#
loop_
_entity_poly.entity_id
_entity_poly.type
_entity_poly.pdbx_seq_one_letter_code
_entity_poly.pdbx_strand_id
1 'polypeptide(L)'
;MTGRGRVPRAFPAALAVFALALCALCSAFLPLAMPMGFAAGGVLETGQVEPGRWWAGAAAALLAFLLLSWRWNRRVRLCWLAALAGALISGVMSLVGGAESARPVQGLPAAPGAPTVGVLSALPLFWPEGAGPAEMLGEGARAPLPVTRHAVRAIDHADAAALHGVDALLVAQPRLLQPMELVSLDRWVRQGGRMVVLADPLLLWPSELPPADPRRPPLTSLLDPLLAHWGLRLEAADASRDGVERRMLGTGHALMLAGASRFSLTGAGEGASCTLAEEDLMALCRIGRGAVRLIADADLLDERLWLADRRWPDRREAWSADIPDLLDAWLSAPLRGPAREAPRRVRDEAALLSGMRRALLALLVWVGLGWAGQNWISRRSGAGKAARAQDKAGTASAAPKSEGKENP
;
A
#
# COMPACT_ATOMS: atom_id res chain seq x y z
N MET A 1 50.34 14.11 28.83
CA MET A 1 49.28 14.56 27.90
C MET A 1 48.79 13.36 27.11
N THR A 2 47.62 12.81 27.45
CA THR A 2 46.76 12.00 26.57
C THR A 2 45.41 11.86 27.28
N GLY A 3 44.55 12.88 27.12
CA GLY A 3 43.18 12.82 27.58
C GLY A 3 42.40 11.83 26.73
N ARG A 4 42.32 10.57 27.16
CA ARG A 4 41.30 9.63 26.65
C ARG A 4 39.95 10.22 27.00
N GLY A 5 39.29 10.83 26.02
CA GLY A 5 37.94 11.37 26.14
C GLY A 5 37.00 10.27 26.60
N ARG A 6 36.66 10.26 27.90
CA ARG A 6 35.51 9.50 28.39
C ARG A 6 34.30 10.05 27.67
N VAL A 7 33.79 9.28 26.72
CA VAL A 7 32.47 9.52 26.14
C VAL A 7 31.51 9.71 27.34
N PRO A 8 30.82 10.85 27.46
CA PRO A 8 29.94 11.08 28.58
C PRO A 8 28.89 9.97 28.58
N ARG A 9 28.62 9.37 29.75
CA ARG A 9 27.62 8.29 29.92
C ARG A 9 26.23 8.63 29.34
N ALA A 10 25.97 9.89 29.01
CA ALA A 10 24.78 10.41 28.34
C ALA A 10 24.73 10.16 26.82
N PHE A 11 25.86 9.95 26.14
CA PHE A 11 25.91 9.77 24.68
C PHE A 11 25.24 8.46 24.19
N PRO A 12 25.54 7.27 24.76
CA PRO A 12 24.86 6.04 24.34
C PRO A 12 23.36 6.04 24.68
N ALA A 13 22.98 6.77 25.74
CA ALA A 13 21.60 6.95 26.17
C ALA A 13 20.78 7.82 25.20
N ALA A 14 21.33 8.97 24.81
CA ALA A 14 20.73 9.85 23.82
C ALA A 14 20.65 9.18 22.45
N LEU A 15 21.67 8.40 22.07
CA LEU A 15 21.66 7.61 20.84
C LEU A 15 20.58 6.53 20.85
N ALA A 16 20.39 5.84 21.98
CA ALA A 16 19.31 4.85 22.12
C ALA A 16 17.93 5.50 22.02
N VAL A 17 17.68 6.62 22.71
CA VAL A 17 16.39 7.33 22.62
C VAL A 17 16.15 7.91 21.22
N PHE A 18 17.19 8.46 20.60
CA PHE A 18 17.12 8.91 19.22
C PHE A 18 16.81 7.75 18.27
N ALA A 19 17.46 6.61 18.42
CA ALA A 19 17.19 5.41 17.62
C ALA A 19 15.78 4.86 17.87
N LEU A 20 15.27 4.92 19.11
CA LEU A 20 13.92 4.48 19.48
C LEU A 20 12.84 5.38 18.90
N ALA A 21 13.02 6.68 19.03
CA ALA A 21 12.09 7.66 18.51
C ALA A 21 12.18 7.73 16.98
N LEU A 22 13.36 7.55 16.38
CA LEU A 22 13.52 7.37 14.94
C LEU A 22 12.89 6.07 14.45
N CYS A 23 13.05 4.94 15.15
CA CYS A 23 12.37 3.70 14.79
C CYS A 23 10.86 3.84 14.91
N ALA A 24 10.33 4.45 15.98
CA ALA A 24 8.89 4.70 16.14
C ALA A 24 8.34 5.65 15.08
N LEU A 25 9.10 6.70 14.73
CA LEU A 25 8.74 7.67 13.71
C LEU A 25 8.83 7.03 12.32
N CYS A 26 9.90 6.32 11.97
CA CYS A 26 10.00 5.52 10.74
C CYS A 26 8.92 4.44 10.66
N SER A 27 8.55 3.79 11.78
CA SER A 27 7.47 2.80 11.81
C SER A 27 6.09 3.44 11.65
N ALA A 28 5.88 4.65 12.18
CA ALA A 28 4.65 5.43 12.01
C ALA A 28 4.56 6.15 10.64
N PHE A 29 5.71 6.44 10.03
CA PHE A 29 5.82 7.01 8.68
C PHE A 29 5.89 5.93 7.59
N LEU A 30 6.18 4.66 7.90
CA LEU A 30 6.11 3.54 6.96
C LEU A 30 4.71 3.41 6.28
N PRO A 31 3.59 3.51 7.01
CA PRO A 31 2.27 3.53 6.37
C PRO A 31 1.99 4.82 5.55
N LEU A 32 2.71 5.91 5.82
CA LEU A 32 2.72 7.13 5.00
C LEU A 32 3.67 7.03 3.78
N ALA A 33 4.68 6.14 3.84
CA ALA A 33 5.62 5.89 2.75
C ALA A 33 5.03 4.92 1.69
N MET A 34 4.05 4.10 2.06
CA MET A 34 3.34 3.23 1.12
C MET A 34 2.54 4.00 0.04
N PRO A 35 1.76 5.07 0.32
CA PRO A 35 1.22 5.90 -0.75
C PRO A 35 2.31 6.58 -1.59
N MET A 36 3.55 6.69 -1.08
CA MET A 36 4.72 7.32 -1.71
C MET A 36 5.64 6.37 -2.51
N GLY A 37 5.34 5.07 -2.58
CA GLY A 37 6.04 4.17 -3.51
C GLY A 37 7.46 3.77 -3.11
N PHE A 38 7.87 4.00 -1.85
CA PHE A 38 9.08 3.36 -1.33
C PHE A 38 8.77 1.90 -1.01
N ALA A 39 9.04 1.03 -1.98
CA ALA A 39 9.08 -0.41 -1.78
C ALA A 39 10.20 -0.73 -0.78
N ALA A 40 9.84 -0.95 0.49
CA ALA A 40 10.54 -1.97 1.25
C ALA A 40 10.10 -3.32 0.65
N GLY A 41 10.70 -3.67 -0.49
CA GLY A 41 10.61 -5.00 -1.08
C GLY A 41 11.11 -5.99 -0.03
N GLY A 42 10.17 -6.73 0.55
CA GLY A 42 10.39 -7.58 1.70
C GLY A 42 9.68 -7.06 2.94
N VAL A 43 8.35 -7.22 2.98
CA VAL A 43 7.62 -7.91 4.06
C VAL A 43 6.15 -8.10 3.60
N LEU A 44 5.85 -9.37 3.30
CA LEU A 44 4.57 -10.04 3.02
C LEU A 44 4.23 -10.29 1.53
N GLU A 45 4.07 -11.57 1.19
CA GLU A 45 3.59 -12.15 -0.10
C GLU A 45 2.17 -11.68 -0.51
N THR A 46 1.53 -10.77 0.23
CA THR A 46 0.16 -10.32 -0.05
C THR A 46 0.00 -8.80 -0.02
N GLY A 47 1.08 -8.02 0.08
CA GLY A 47 0.99 -6.55 0.09
C GLY A 47 0.19 -5.95 1.27
N GLN A 48 -0.30 -6.77 2.20
CA GLN A 48 -1.04 -6.33 3.36
C GLN A 48 -0.09 -6.09 4.53
N VAL A 49 0.07 -4.84 4.95
CA VAL A 49 0.75 -4.55 6.21
C VAL A 49 -0.23 -4.91 7.32
N GLU A 50 -0.09 -6.08 7.95
CA GLU A 50 -0.81 -6.32 9.20
C GLU A 50 -0.36 -5.25 10.21
N PRO A 51 -1.27 -4.38 10.70
CA PRO A 51 -0.96 -3.44 11.80
C PRO A 51 -0.47 -4.18 13.06
N GLY A 52 -0.70 -5.50 13.09
CA GLY A 52 -0.29 -6.46 14.10
C GLY A 52 1.21 -6.65 14.30
N ARG A 53 2.10 -6.04 13.50
CA ARG A 53 3.56 -6.15 13.73
C ARG A 53 4.21 -4.88 14.27
N TRP A 54 3.50 -3.74 14.23
CA TRP A 54 4.06 -2.45 14.66
C TRP A 54 4.16 -2.33 16.18
N TRP A 55 3.20 -2.92 16.90
CA TRP A 55 3.25 -2.98 18.36
C TRP A 55 4.41 -3.86 18.84
N ALA A 56 4.81 -4.88 18.09
CA ALA A 56 5.98 -5.72 18.41
C ALA A 56 7.29 -4.94 18.28
N GLY A 57 7.46 -4.15 17.20
CA GLY A 57 8.61 -3.25 17.04
C GLY A 57 8.68 -2.18 18.13
N ALA A 58 7.55 -1.54 18.45
CA ALA A 58 7.44 -0.57 19.53
C ALA A 58 7.70 -1.19 20.92
N ALA A 59 7.23 -2.43 21.16
CA ALA A 59 7.46 -3.15 22.40
C ALA A 59 8.93 -3.56 22.57
N ALA A 60 9.58 -4.07 21.53
CA ALA A 60 11.01 -4.43 21.55
C ALA A 60 11.89 -3.20 21.81
N ALA A 61 11.57 -2.09 21.15
CA ALA A 61 12.15 -0.78 21.39
C ALA A 61 12.00 -0.33 22.85
N LEU A 62 10.77 -0.33 23.38
CA LEU A 62 10.51 0.03 24.78
C LEU A 62 11.27 -0.87 25.77
N LEU A 63 11.34 -2.18 25.50
CA LEU A 63 12.09 -3.14 26.30
C LEU A 63 13.59 -2.82 26.31
N ALA A 64 14.18 -2.53 25.15
CA ALA A 64 15.59 -2.13 25.04
C ALA A 64 15.87 -0.84 25.83
N PHE A 65 14.96 0.15 25.78
CA PHE A 65 15.06 1.36 26.60
C PHE A 65 15.06 1.05 28.10
N LEU A 66 14.13 0.20 28.55
CA LEU A 66 14.01 -0.19 29.96
C LEU A 66 15.27 -0.92 30.46
N LEU A 67 15.86 -1.78 29.63
CA LEU A 67 17.10 -2.50 29.93
C LEU A 67 18.31 -1.55 30.00
N LEU A 68 18.48 -0.66 29.01
CA LEU A 68 19.60 0.29 28.95
C LEU A 68 19.52 1.37 30.04
N SER A 69 18.30 1.72 30.48
CA SER A 69 18.06 2.72 31.54
C SER A 69 17.99 2.13 32.96
N TRP A 70 18.09 0.81 33.13
CA TRP A 70 17.96 0.16 34.44
C TRP A 70 18.95 0.71 35.48
N ARG A 71 20.20 0.95 35.08
CA ARG A 71 21.25 1.42 35.99
C ARG A 71 21.25 2.93 36.20
N TRP A 72 20.26 3.65 35.66
CA TRP A 72 20.19 5.10 35.78
C TRP A 72 19.53 5.54 37.08
N ASN A 73 19.87 6.76 37.50
CA ASN A 73 19.21 7.38 38.63
C ASN A 73 17.72 7.60 38.31
N ARG A 74 16.82 7.31 39.27
CA ARG A 74 15.35 7.34 39.08
C ARG A 74 14.86 8.66 38.46
N ARG A 75 15.46 9.79 38.84
CA ARG A 75 15.10 11.12 38.30
C ARG A 75 15.51 11.31 36.84
N VAL A 76 16.67 10.78 36.43
CA VAL A 76 17.14 10.84 35.04
C VAL A 76 16.29 9.94 34.15
N ARG A 77 15.93 8.75 34.65
CA ARG A 77 15.04 7.82 33.96
C ARG A 77 13.64 8.41 33.74
N LEU A 78 13.07 9.06 34.75
CA LEU A 78 11.77 9.76 34.63
C LEU A 78 11.80 10.92 33.63
N CYS A 79 12.89 11.69 33.58
CA CYS A 79 13.06 12.77 32.62
C CYS A 79 13.06 12.28 31.16
N TRP A 80 13.76 11.17 30.88
CA TRP A 80 13.79 10.58 29.55
C TRP A 80 12.47 9.88 29.17
N LEU A 81 11.77 9.27 30.14
CA LEU A 81 10.42 8.74 29.91
C LEU A 81 9.42 9.85 29.57
N ALA A 82 9.50 11.01 30.21
CA ALA A 82 8.66 12.16 29.90
C ALA A 82 8.95 12.73 28.50
N ALA A 83 10.23 12.80 28.10
CA ALA A 83 10.62 13.22 26.75
C ALA A 83 10.11 12.23 25.68
N LEU A 84 10.20 10.92 25.93
CA LEU A 84 9.66 9.89 25.04
C LEU A 84 8.13 9.98 24.92
N ALA A 85 7.43 10.14 26.05
CA ALA A 85 5.98 10.31 26.06
C ALA A 85 5.54 11.58 25.31
N GLY A 86 6.25 12.69 25.50
CA GLY A 86 6.01 13.94 24.77
C GLY A 86 6.23 13.80 23.26
N ALA A 87 7.29 13.10 22.85
CA ALA A 87 7.54 12.81 21.44
C ALA A 87 6.45 11.93 20.83
N LEU A 88 5.99 10.90 21.54
CA LEU A 88 4.90 10.02 21.11
C LEU A 88 3.58 10.79 20.98
N ILE A 89 3.21 11.58 21.98
CA ILE A 89 1.98 12.41 21.94
C ILE A 89 2.05 13.42 20.80
N SER A 90 3.20 14.07 20.59
CA SER A 90 3.40 15.01 19.49
C SER A 90 3.31 14.32 18.12
N GLY A 91 3.81 13.10 18.00
CA GLY A 91 3.66 12.28 16.79
C GLY A 91 2.19 11.94 16.52
N VAL A 92 1.45 11.48 17.55
CA VAL A 92 0.03 11.17 17.45
C VAL A 92 -0.79 12.41 17.09
N MET A 93 -0.55 13.56 17.72
CA MET A 93 -1.27 14.81 17.42
C MET A 93 -0.97 15.33 16.01
N SER A 94 0.24 15.11 15.49
CA SER A 94 0.59 15.47 14.11
C SER A 94 -0.11 14.59 13.07
N LEU A 95 -0.40 13.33 13.41
CA LEU A 95 -1.18 12.41 12.58
C LEU A 95 -2.68 12.71 12.62
N VAL A 96 -3.20 13.10 13.79
CA VAL A 96 -4.62 13.45 13.97
C VAL A 96 -4.95 14.81 13.35
N GLY A 97 -4.03 15.76 13.34
CA GLY A 97 -4.21 17.09 12.73
C GLY A 97 -4.29 17.10 11.19
N GLY A 98 -4.02 15.96 10.53
CA GLY A 98 -4.17 15.78 9.08
C GLY A 98 -5.42 14.99 8.68
N ALA A 99 -6.14 14.41 9.63
CA ALA A 99 -7.40 13.71 9.39
C ALA A 99 -8.52 14.74 9.25
N GLU A 100 -8.54 15.48 8.13
CA GLU A 100 -9.81 16.01 7.66
C GLU A 100 -10.79 14.84 7.60
N SER A 101 -11.90 14.98 8.30
CA SER A 101 -12.97 13.99 8.29
C SER A 101 -13.42 13.81 6.85
N ALA A 102 -12.88 12.79 6.18
CA ALA A 102 -13.36 12.33 4.90
C ALA A 102 -14.82 11.96 5.12
N ARG A 103 -15.72 12.82 4.64
CA ARG A 103 -17.14 12.53 4.64
C ARG A 103 -17.30 11.21 3.90
N PRO A 104 -18.06 10.24 4.47
CA PRO A 104 -18.35 9.03 3.74
C PRO A 104 -18.99 9.43 2.42
N VAL A 105 -18.29 9.18 1.32
CA VAL A 105 -18.89 9.17 -0.01
C VAL A 105 -19.84 7.98 0.01
N GLN A 106 -21.11 8.24 0.29
CA GLN A 106 -22.16 7.28 0.03
C GLN A 106 -22.03 6.87 -1.43
N GLY A 107 -22.01 5.55 -1.68
CA GLY A 107 -21.87 4.96 -3.01
C GLY A 107 -22.75 5.73 -3.98
N LEU A 108 -22.11 6.40 -4.94
CA LEU A 108 -22.83 7.16 -5.94
C LEU A 108 -23.74 6.17 -6.66
N PRO A 109 -25.07 6.35 -6.65
CA PRO A 109 -25.94 5.51 -7.46
C PRO A 109 -25.44 5.55 -8.90
N ALA A 110 -25.48 4.40 -9.58
CA ALA A 110 -25.09 4.30 -10.98
C ALA A 110 -25.72 5.48 -11.75
N ALA A 111 -24.87 6.28 -12.39
CA ALA A 111 -25.34 7.48 -13.07
C ALA A 111 -26.39 7.08 -14.11
N PRO A 112 -27.51 7.81 -14.23
CA PRO A 112 -28.48 7.56 -15.30
C PRO A 112 -27.77 7.57 -16.66
N GLY A 113 -27.86 6.46 -17.41
CA GLY A 113 -27.14 6.27 -18.67
C GLY A 113 -25.78 5.56 -18.57
N ALA A 114 -25.45 4.94 -17.44
CA ALA A 114 -24.30 4.05 -17.33
C ALA A 114 -24.43 2.86 -18.32
N PRO A 115 -23.35 2.47 -19.02
CA PRO A 115 -23.38 1.37 -19.97
C PRO A 115 -23.73 0.04 -19.27
N THR A 116 -24.53 -0.79 -19.94
CA THR A 116 -24.69 -2.20 -19.58
C THR A 116 -23.43 -2.95 -19.97
N VAL A 117 -22.70 -3.47 -18.99
CA VAL A 117 -21.42 -4.16 -19.19
C VAL A 117 -21.65 -5.66 -19.22
N GLY A 118 -21.34 -6.29 -20.34
CA GLY A 118 -21.18 -7.74 -20.43
C GLY A 118 -19.84 -8.15 -19.83
N VAL A 119 -19.79 -9.25 -19.09
CA VAL A 119 -18.53 -9.81 -18.57
C VAL A 119 -18.39 -11.26 -19.01
N LEU A 120 -17.34 -11.53 -19.79
CA LEU A 120 -16.94 -12.85 -20.23
C LEU A 120 -15.61 -13.19 -19.56
N SER A 121 -15.62 -14.12 -18.60
CA SER A 121 -14.44 -14.43 -17.79
C SER A 121 -14.46 -15.86 -17.26
N ALA A 122 -13.28 -16.47 -17.13
CA ALA A 122 -13.12 -17.69 -16.32
C ALA A 122 -12.65 -17.38 -14.89
N LEU A 123 -12.34 -16.13 -14.57
CA LEU A 123 -11.97 -15.71 -13.22
C LEU A 123 -13.20 -15.76 -12.29
N PRO A 124 -13.02 -16.05 -10.99
CA PRO A 124 -14.10 -16.08 -10.02
C PRO A 124 -14.56 -14.65 -9.63
N LEU A 125 -15.15 -13.92 -10.59
CA LEU A 125 -15.57 -12.51 -10.40
C LEU A 125 -17.00 -12.36 -9.89
N PHE A 126 -17.84 -13.37 -10.10
CA PHE A 126 -19.24 -13.37 -9.67
C PHE A 126 -19.47 -14.27 -8.45
N TRP A 127 -18.68 -15.33 -8.35
CA TRP A 127 -18.87 -16.40 -7.38
C TRP A 127 -17.52 -16.80 -6.79
N PRO A 128 -17.49 -17.21 -5.51
CA PRO A 128 -16.31 -17.82 -4.92
C PRO A 128 -15.88 -19.07 -5.71
N GLU A 129 -14.57 -19.31 -5.82
CA GLU A 129 -14.04 -20.46 -6.54
C GLU A 129 -14.53 -21.77 -5.90
N GLY A 130 -15.01 -22.70 -6.72
CA GLY A 130 -15.48 -24.01 -6.25
C GLY A 130 -16.86 -24.04 -5.60
N ALA A 131 -17.52 -22.88 -5.42
CA ALA A 131 -18.83 -22.80 -4.78
C ALA A 131 -19.89 -23.63 -5.51
N GLY A 132 -20.47 -24.61 -4.81
CA GLY A 132 -21.62 -25.36 -5.31
C GLY A 132 -22.94 -24.56 -5.19
N PRO A 133 -24.03 -24.99 -5.86
CA PRO A 133 -25.34 -24.33 -5.76
C PRO A 133 -25.86 -24.18 -4.32
N ALA A 134 -25.46 -25.07 -3.41
CA ALA A 134 -25.81 -25.00 -1.99
C ALA A 134 -25.01 -23.95 -1.21
N GLU A 135 -23.73 -23.73 -1.56
CA GLU A 135 -22.89 -22.67 -0.98
C GLU A 135 -23.27 -21.30 -1.53
N MET A 136 -23.75 -21.23 -2.77
CA MET A 136 -24.33 -20.01 -3.35
C MET A 136 -25.59 -19.52 -2.61
N LEU A 137 -26.28 -20.42 -1.91
CA LEU A 137 -27.47 -20.14 -1.10
C LEU A 137 -27.16 -20.07 0.41
N GLY A 138 -25.93 -20.41 0.82
CA GLY A 138 -25.49 -20.46 2.21
C GLY A 138 -24.83 -19.17 2.68
N GLU A 139 -24.96 -18.85 3.96
CA GLU A 139 -24.42 -17.61 4.58
C GLU A 139 -22.89 -17.58 4.76
N GLY A 140 -22.14 -18.55 4.19
CA GLY A 140 -20.71 -18.76 4.48
C GLY A 140 -19.72 -18.20 3.45
N ALA A 141 -20.11 -18.13 2.17
CA ALA A 141 -19.19 -17.78 1.10
C ALA A 141 -19.33 -16.30 0.73
N ARG A 142 -18.30 -15.50 1.01
CA ARG A 142 -18.30 -14.06 0.70
C ARG A 142 -18.21 -13.87 -0.81
N ALA A 143 -19.24 -13.28 -1.41
CA ALA A 143 -19.24 -12.92 -2.82
C ALA A 143 -18.02 -12.01 -3.16
N PRO A 144 -17.37 -12.23 -4.31
CA PRO A 144 -16.32 -11.34 -4.80
C PRO A 144 -16.80 -9.88 -4.88
N LEU A 145 -15.90 -8.92 -4.68
CA LEU A 145 -16.25 -7.52 -4.84
C LEU A 145 -16.51 -7.18 -6.31
N PRO A 146 -17.54 -6.36 -6.61
CA PRO A 146 -17.79 -5.93 -7.97
C PRO A 146 -16.61 -5.09 -8.48
N VAL A 147 -16.02 -5.54 -9.60
CA VAL A 147 -14.86 -4.87 -10.22
C VAL A 147 -15.22 -3.54 -10.89
N THR A 148 -16.51 -3.29 -11.13
CA THR A 148 -17.04 -2.08 -11.79
C THR A 148 -18.34 -1.61 -11.14
N ARG A 149 -18.62 -0.32 -11.25
CA ARG A 149 -19.86 0.32 -10.77
C ARG A 149 -21.02 0.24 -11.77
N HIS A 150 -20.74 -0.22 -13.00
CA HIS A 150 -21.72 -0.33 -14.07
C HIS A 150 -22.67 -1.52 -13.84
N ALA A 151 -23.82 -1.52 -14.50
CA ALA A 151 -24.71 -2.67 -14.48
C ALA A 151 -24.03 -3.84 -15.21
N VAL A 152 -23.84 -4.96 -14.53
CA VAL A 152 -23.11 -6.12 -15.06
C VAL A 152 -24.05 -7.24 -15.47
N ARG A 153 -23.81 -7.82 -16.64
CA ARG A 153 -24.41 -9.07 -17.11
C ARG A 153 -23.32 -10.10 -17.38
N ALA A 154 -23.36 -11.23 -16.69
CA ALA A 154 -22.48 -12.36 -16.99
C ALA A 154 -22.80 -12.91 -18.38
N ILE A 155 -21.75 -13.19 -19.16
CA ILE A 155 -21.84 -13.76 -20.51
C ILE A 155 -21.05 -15.06 -20.50
N ASP A 156 -21.77 -16.16 -20.65
CA ASP A 156 -21.16 -17.48 -20.72
C ASP A 156 -20.69 -17.81 -22.13
N HIS A 157 -21.44 -17.39 -23.15
CA HIS A 157 -21.14 -17.66 -24.57
C HIS A 157 -21.13 -16.37 -25.36
N ALA A 158 -20.09 -16.15 -26.16
CA ALA A 158 -19.93 -14.91 -26.92
C ALA A 158 -20.63 -14.97 -28.29
N ASP A 159 -21.93 -15.25 -28.29
CA ASP A 159 -22.77 -15.24 -29.49
C ASP A 159 -23.50 -13.90 -29.70
N ALA A 160 -24.10 -13.73 -30.88
CA ALA A 160 -24.78 -12.49 -31.22
C ALA A 160 -26.00 -12.18 -30.32
N ALA A 161 -26.67 -13.20 -29.78
CA ALA A 161 -27.82 -13.02 -28.91
C ALA A 161 -27.38 -12.55 -27.51
N ALA A 162 -26.33 -13.16 -26.95
CA ALA A 162 -25.76 -12.80 -25.66
C ALA A 162 -25.14 -11.40 -25.66
N LEU A 163 -24.56 -10.98 -26.79
CA LEU A 163 -23.99 -9.63 -26.98
C LEU A 163 -25.04 -8.55 -27.30
N HIS A 164 -26.29 -8.93 -27.57
CA HIS A 164 -27.35 -7.97 -27.88
C HIS A 164 -27.69 -7.12 -26.66
N GLY A 165 -27.75 -5.79 -26.83
CA GLY A 165 -28.03 -4.86 -25.74
C GLY A 165 -26.89 -4.70 -24.72
N VAL A 166 -25.69 -5.21 -25.03
CA VAL A 166 -24.46 -4.90 -24.28
C VAL A 166 -23.85 -3.62 -24.85
N ASP A 167 -23.58 -2.65 -23.99
CA ASP A 167 -22.98 -1.37 -24.38
C ASP A 167 -21.45 -1.40 -24.35
N ALA A 168 -20.88 -2.26 -23.49
CA ALA A 168 -19.45 -2.50 -23.36
C ALA A 168 -19.18 -3.93 -22.85
N LEU A 169 -18.07 -4.53 -23.27
CA LEU A 169 -17.71 -5.89 -22.91
C LEU A 169 -16.38 -5.92 -22.14
N LEU A 170 -16.38 -6.53 -20.96
CA LEU A 170 -15.17 -6.91 -20.23
C LEU A 170 -14.86 -8.38 -20.55
N VAL A 171 -13.73 -8.63 -21.20
CA VAL A 171 -13.23 -9.99 -21.44
C VAL A 171 -12.00 -10.18 -20.56
N ALA A 172 -12.14 -10.92 -19.46
CA ALA A 172 -11.07 -11.07 -18.48
C ALA A 172 -10.66 -12.53 -18.37
N GLN A 173 -9.51 -12.89 -18.96
CA GLN A 173 -8.97 -14.25 -18.96
C GLN A 173 -10.05 -15.32 -19.21
N PRO A 174 -10.71 -15.29 -20.38
CA PRO A 174 -11.82 -16.21 -20.65
C PRO A 174 -11.31 -17.64 -20.79
N ARG A 175 -12.23 -18.60 -20.63
CA ARG A 175 -11.97 -19.99 -21.03
C ARG A 175 -11.70 -20.09 -22.53
N LEU A 176 -11.31 -21.26 -22.99
CA LEU A 176 -11.17 -21.53 -24.42
C LEU A 176 -12.50 -21.23 -25.15
N LEU A 177 -12.49 -20.19 -25.98
CA LEU A 177 -13.63 -19.80 -26.78
C LEU A 177 -13.66 -20.63 -28.06
N GLN A 178 -14.86 -20.98 -28.51
CA GLN A 178 -15.04 -21.66 -29.78
C GLN A 178 -14.68 -20.71 -30.95
N PRO A 179 -14.25 -21.23 -32.11
CA PRO A 179 -13.94 -20.38 -33.26
C PRO A 179 -15.09 -19.44 -33.67
N MET A 180 -16.34 -19.90 -33.56
CA MET A 180 -17.52 -19.07 -33.85
C MET A 180 -17.73 -17.94 -32.83
N GLU A 181 -17.33 -18.13 -31.58
CA GLU A 181 -17.37 -17.10 -30.53
C GLU A 181 -16.34 -16.01 -30.82
N LEU A 182 -15.11 -16.38 -31.20
CA LEU A 182 -14.08 -15.42 -31.61
C LEU A 182 -14.51 -14.57 -32.80
N VAL A 183 -15.11 -15.20 -33.82
CA VAL A 183 -15.67 -14.49 -34.99
C VAL A 183 -16.82 -13.56 -34.59
N SER A 184 -17.66 -13.98 -33.65
CA SER A 184 -18.78 -13.19 -33.18
C SER A 184 -18.32 -11.96 -32.38
N LEU A 185 -17.30 -12.12 -31.54
CA LEU A 185 -16.63 -11.01 -30.84
C LEU A 185 -16.01 -10.01 -31.82
N ASP A 186 -15.21 -10.49 -32.77
CA ASP A 186 -14.60 -9.64 -33.80
C ASP A 186 -15.67 -8.86 -34.59
N ARG A 187 -16.73 -9.54 -35.03
CA ARG A 187 -17.85 -8.90 -35.75
C ARG A 187 -18.54 -7.85 -34.89
N TRP A 188 -18.83 -8.15 -33.63
CA TRP A 188 -19.50 -7.23 -32.70
C TRP A 188 -18.67 -5.96 -32.47
N VAL A 189 -17.37 -6.11 -32.24
CA VAL A 189 -16.45 -4.97 -32.13
C VAL A 189 -16.46 -4.17 -33.43
N ARG A 190 -16.27 -4.80 -34.60
CA ARG A 190 -16.27 -4.10 -35.90
C ARG A 190 -17.54 -3.28 -36.14
N GLN A 191 -18.69 -3.74 -35.62
CA GLN A 191 -19.96 -3.06 -35.75
C GLN A 191 -20.10 -1.82 -34.85
N GLY A 192 -19.19 -1.60 -33.90
CA GLY A 192 -19.20 -0.46 -32.98
C GLY A 192 -19.07 -0.84 -31.50
N GLY A 193 -18.89 -2.13 -31.19
CA GLY A 193 -18.70 -2.59 -29.82
C GLY A 193 -17.50 -1.96 -29.13
N ARG A 194 -17.62 -1.76 -27.82
CA ARG A 194 -16.54 -1.29 -26.93
C ARG A 194 -16.09 -2.45 -26.06
N MET A 195 -14.79 -2.73 -26.03
CA MET A 195 -14.28 -3.87 -25.28
C MET A 195 -13.04 -3.52 -24.47
N VAL A 196 -12.95 -4.08 -23.27
CA VAL A 196 -11.74 -4.11 -22.46
C VAL A 196 -11.34 -5.57 -22.29
N VAL A 197 -10.13 -5.91 -22.73
CA VAL A 197 -9.59 -7.26 -22.66
C VAL A 197 -8.45 -7.28 -21.65
N LEU A 198 -8.52 -8.20 -20.69
CA LEU A 198 -7.43 -8.50 -19.79
C LEU A 198 -6.96 -9.91 -20.12
N ALA A 199 -5.75 -9.98 -20.65
CA ALA A 199 -5.15 -11.21 -21.15
C ALA A 199 -3.80 -11.37 -20.49
N ASP A 200 -3.62 -12.50 -19.80
CA ASP A 200 -2.43 -12.76 -19.02
C ASP A 200 -1.74 -14.04 -19.51
N PRO A 201 -0.49 -13.97 -20.00
CA PRO A 201 0.24 -15.16 -20.38
C PRO A 201 0.82 -15.92 -19.18
N LEU A 202 0.86 -15.30 -17.98
CA LEU A 202 1.41 -15.83 -16.74
C LEU A 202 0.47 -15.47 -15.56
N LEU A 203 -0.74 -16.03 -15.58
CA LEU A 203 -1.73 -15.75 -14.54
C LEU A 203 -1.26 -16.27 -13.17
N LEU A 204 -1.11 -15.37 -12.21
CA LEU A 204 -0.74 -15.66 -10.82
C LEU A 204 -1.95 -15.72 -9.88
N TRP A 205 -3.16 -15.78 -10.44
CA TRP A 205 -4.41 -15.85 -9.70
C TRP A 205 -4.45 -17.05 -8.72
N PRO A 206 -4.57 -16.78 -7.40
CA PRO A 206 -4.67 -17.81 -6.39
C PRO A 206 -5.92 -18.67 -6.55
N SER A 207 -5.72 -19.98 -6.43
CA SER A 207 -6.76 -20.99 -6.59
C SER A 207 -6.62 -22.08 -5.52
N GLU A 208 -7.76 -22.48 -4.94
CA GLU A 208 -7.85 -23.59 -3.98
C GLU A 208 -8.03 -24.94 -4.70
N LEU A 209 -8.32 -24.91 -6.00
CA LEU A 209 -8.55 -26.10 -6.80
C LEU A 209 -7.24 -26.76 -7.25
N PRO A 210 -7.21 -28.10 -7.40
CA PRO A 210 -6.06 -28.82 -7.96
C PRO A 210 -5.68 -28.29 -9.34
N PRO A 211 -4.39 -28.26 -9.72
CA PRO A 211 -3.93 -27.70 -11.00
C PRO A 211 -4.58 -28.27 -12.27
N ALA A 212 -5.11 -29.49 -12.23
CA ALA A 212 -5.80 -30.14 -13.35
C ALA A 212 -7.33 -29.96 -13.34
N ASP A 213 -7.89 -29.21 -12.40
CA ASP A 213 -9.32 -28.98 -12.32
C ASP A 213 -9.79 -28.02 -13.44
N PRO A 214 -10.74 -28.42 -14.30
CA PRO A 214 -11.19 -27.59 -15.43
C PRO A 214 -11.95 -26.32 -15.02
N ARG A 215 -12.33 -26.19 -13.74
CA ARG A 215 -12.96 -24.98 -13.21
C ARG A 215 -11.94 -23.89 -12.91
N ARG A 216 -10.64 -24.21 -12.90
CA ARG A 216 -9.60 -23.20 -12.73
C ARG A 216 -9.56 -22.26 -13.93
N PRO A 217 -9.32 -20.96 -13.71
CA PRO A 217 -8.98 -20.07 -14.80
C PRO A 217 -7.76 -20.58 -15.56
N PRO A 218 -7.70 -20.40 -16.89
CA PRO A 218 -6.54 -20.82 -17.65
C PRO A 218 -5.32 -20.00 -17.24
N LEU A 219 -4.21 -20.69 -16.96
CA LEU A 219 -2.95 -20.08 -16.49
C LEU A 219 -2.30 -19.15 -17.53
N THR A 220 -2.73 -19.26 -18.79
CA THR A 220 -2.30 -18.42 -19.90
C THR A 220 -3.51 -18.03 -20.73
N SER A 221 -3.47 -16.84 -21.34
CA SER A 221 -4.54 -16.35 -22.19
C SER A 221 -4.70 -17.25 -23.41
N LEU A 222 -5.94 -17.57 -23.75
CA LEU A 222 -6.29 -18.39 -24.92
C LEU A 222 -6.85 -17.54 -26.07
N LEU A 223 -6.61 -16.23 -26.02
CA LEU A 223 -7.08 -15.26 -27.00
C LEU A 223 -6.11 -15.06 -28.18
N ASP A 224 -4.99 -15.77 -28.23
CA ASP A 224 -3.96 -15.62 -29.26
C ASP A 224 -4.50 -15.59 -30.70
N PRO A 225 -5.46 -16.45 -31.12
CA PRO A 225 -5.98 -16.40 -32.48
C PRO A 225 -6.64 -15.06 -32.81
N LEU A 226 -7.36 -14.46 -31.85
CA LEU A 226 -8.02 -13.15 -32.01
C LEU A 226 -6.99 -12.02 -31.98
N LEU A 227 -6.00 -12.10 -31.08
CA LEU A 227 -4.91 -11.12 -30.99
C LEU A 227 -4.09 -11.10 -32.28
N ALA A 228 -3.71 -12.27 -32.78
CA ALA A 228 -2.96 -12.41 -34.03
C ALA A 228 -3.74 -11.85 -35.23
N HIS A 229 -5.05 -12.11 -35.29
CA HIS A 229 -5.95 -11.52 -36.30
C HIS A 229 -5.94 -9.99 -36.28
N TRP A 230 -5.82 -9.40 -35.08
CA TRP A 230 -5.71 -7.96 -34.89
C TRP A 230 -4.28 -7.41 -35.00
N GLY A 231 -3.29 -8.24 -35.35
CA GLY A 231 -1.89 -7.83 -35.52
C GLY A 231 -1.14 -7.64 -34.20
N LEU A 232 -1.60 -8.30 -33.14
CA LEU A 232 -1.00 -8.28 -31.82
C LEU A 232 -0.45 -9.65 -31.43
N ARG A 233 0.55 -9.64 -30.56
CA ARG A 233 1.02 -10.81 -29.83
C ARG A 233 1.18 -10.46 -28.36
N LEU A 234 0.79 -11.36 -27.49
CA LEU A 234 1.00 -11.25 -26.05
C LEU A 234 2.31 -11.96 -25.70
N GLU A 235 3.23 -11.24 -25.06
CA GLU A 235 4.53 -11.76 -24.65
C GLU A 235 4.61 -11.80 -23.13
N ALA A 236 4.92 -12.98 -22.61
CA ALA A 236 5.11 -13.16 -21.18
C ALA A 236 6.24 -12.27 -20.63
N ALA A 237 6.01 -11.73 -19.44
CA ALA A 237 7.06 -11.14 -18.64
C ALA A 237 8.20 -12.15 -18.42
N ASP A 238 9.42 -11.65 -18.25
CA ASP A 238 10.52 -12.50 -17.80
C ASP A 238 10.15 -13.09 -16.44
N ALA A 239 10.15 -14.42 -16.32
CA ALA A 239 9.85 -15.15 -15.09
C ALA A 239 10.83 -14.86 -13.93
N SER A 240 11.85 -14.02 -14.16
CA SER A 240 12.73 -13.49 -13.11
C SER A 240 12.17 -12.25 -12.40
N ARG A 241 11.12 -11.62 -12.96
CA ARG A 241 10.36 -10.56 -12.31
C ARG A 241 9.31 -11.16 -11.39
N ASP A 242 9.77 -11.85 -10.35
CA ASP A 242 8.90 -12.37 -9.30
C ASP A 242 8.39 -11.21 -8.43
N GLY A 243 7.07 -11.13 -8.26
CA GLY A 243 6.44 -10.25 -7.28
C GLY A 243 5.43 -9.24 -7.84
N VAL A 244 4.83 -8.50 -6.92
CA VAL A 244 3.85 -7.45 -7.22
C VAL A 244 4.57 -6.13 -7.51
N GLU A 245 4.34 -5.56 -8.69
CA GLU A 245 4.88 -4.28 -9.12
C GLU A 245 3.83 -3.18 -9.01
N ARG A 246 4.22 -2.02 -8.45
CA ARG A 246 3.41 -0.80 -8.56
C ARG A 246 3.83 -0.01 -9.78
N ARG A 247 2.90 0.21 -10.70
CA ARG A 247 3.12 1.03 -11.90
C ARG A 247 2.32 2.32 -11.85
N MET A 248 2.98 3.45 -12.10
CA MET A 248 2.32 4.74 -12.30
C MET A 248 2.08 4.94 -13.79
N LEU A 249 0.83 5.15 -14.17
CA LEU A 249 0.46 5.47 -15.54
C LEU A 249 0.85 6.91 -15.88
N GLY A 250 0.97 7.24 -17.16
CA GLY A 250 1.18 8.62 -17.62
C GLY A 250 0.08 9.60 -17.15
N THR A 251 -1.07 9.07 -16.76
CA THR A 251 -2.22 9.81 -16.20
C THR A 251 -2.11 10.10 -14.70
N GLY A 252 -1.06 9.61 -14.03
CA GLY A 252 -0.84 9.72 -12.58
C GLY A 252 -1.56 8.68 -11.72
N HIS A 253 -2.38 7.81 -12.33
CA HIS A 253 -3.05 6.71 -11.63
C HIS A 253 -2.05 5.58 -11.35
N ALA A 254 -2.28 4.82 -10.28
CA ALA A 254 -1.45 3.67 -9.92
C ALA A 254 -2.18 2.35 -10.22
N LEU A 255 -1.43 1.42 -10.81
CA LEU A 255 -1.79 0.00 -10.92
C LEU A 255 -0.89 -0.81 -9.98
N MET A 256 -1.43 -1.93 -9.51
CA MET A 256 -0.67 -3.00 -8.89
C MET A 256 -0.79 -4.21 -9.81
N LEU A 257 0.34 -4.69 -10.29
CA LEU A 257 0.46 -5.71 -11.34
C LEU A 257 1.21 -6.91 -10.78
N ALA A 258 0.88 -8.11 -11.24
CA ALA A 258 1.58 -9.33 -10.87
C ALA A 258 1.95 -10.06 -12.16
N GLY A 259 3.25 -10.21 -12.45
CA GLY A 259 3.68 -10.81 -13.72
C GLY A 259 3.41 -9.92 -14.95
N ALA A 260 3.51 -8.60 -14.80
CA ALA A 260 3.20 -7.59 -15.83
C ALA A 260 3.83 -7.92 -17.20
N SER A 261 3.00 -8.42 -18.10
CA SER A 261 3.40 -8.82 -19.45
C SER A 261 3.26 -7.67 -20.44
N ARG A 262 3.56 -7.91 -21.72
CA ARG A 262 3.53 -6.85 -22.74
C ARG A 262 2.94 -7.32 -24.06
N PHE A 263 2.44 -6.38 -24.84
CA PHE A 263 2.04 -6.62 -26.23
C PHE A 263 3.16 -6.26 -27.19
N SER A 264 3.25 -6.98 -28.30
CA SER A 264 4.03 -6.58 -29.46
C SER A 264 3.16 -6.56 -30.72
N LEU A 265 3.50 -5.66 -31.65
CA LEU A 265 2.84 -5.58 -32.95
C LEU A 265 3.49 -6.59 -33.90
N THR A 266 2.69 -7.47 -34.50
CA THR A 266 3.15 -8.48 -35.45
C THR A 266 2.99 -8.06 -36.91
N GLY A 267 2.32 -6.94 -37.16
CA GLY A 267 2.08 -6.39 -38.49
C GLY A 267 0.80 -5.58 -38.56
N ALA A 268 0.35 -5.26 -39.78
CA ALA A 268 -0.97 -4.67 -39.98
C ALA A 268 -2.05 -5.75 -39.78
N GLY A 269 -2.79 -5.66 -38.68
CA GLY A 269 -3.96 -6.51 -38.42
C GLY A 269 -5.08 -6.28 -39.43
N GLU A 270 -5.95 -7.27 -39.63
CA GLU A 270 -6.99 -7.20 -40.65
C GLU A 270 -8.08 -6.18 -40.25
N GLY A 271 -7.98 -4.95 -40.77
CA GLY A 271 -8.90 -3.85 -40.44
C GLY A 271 -8.82 -3.41 -38.97
N ALA A 272 -7.69 -3.69 -38.30
CA ALA A 272 -7.37 -3.26 -36.95
C ALA A 272 -6.19 -2.29 -36.97
N SER A 273 -6.32 -1.18 -36.25
CA SER A 273 -5.25 -0.21 -36.01
C SER A 273 -4.98 -0.16 -34.52
N CYS A 274 -3.84 -0.71 -34.11
CA CYS A 274 -3.43 -0.81 -32.71
C CYS A 274 -2.22 0.07 -32.43
N THR A 275 -2.25 0.77 -31.30
CA THR A 275 -1.12 1.54 -30.77
C THR A 275 -0.80 1.05 -29.37
N LEU A 276 0.48 0.79 -29.09
CA LEU A 276 0.94 0.38 -27.77
C LEU A 276 1.00 1.59 -26.82
N ALA A 277 0.75 1.36 -25.54
CA ALA A 277 0.74 2.38 -24.48
C ALA A 277 1.26 1.80 -23.16
N GLU A 278 1.73 2.68 -22.27
CA GLU A 278 2.19 2.35 -20.91
C GLU A 278 3.26 1.25 -20.90
N GLU A 279 4.37 1.49 -21.62
CA GLU A 279 5.48 0.53 -21.78
C GLU A 279 5.01 -0.83 -22.32
N ASP A 280 4.15 -0.77 -23.34
CA ASP A 280 3.57 -1.93 -24.03
C ASP A 280 2.68 -2.83 -23.16
N LEU A 281 2.38 -2.44 -21.92
CA LEU A 281 1.40 -3.11 -21.06
C LEU A 281 0.00 -3.10 -21.69
N MET A 282 -0.32 -2.04 -22.42
CA MET A 282 -1.62 -1.85 -23.03
C MET A 282 -1.52 -1.71 -24.55
N ALA A 283 -2.52 -2.24 -25.25
CA ALA A 283 -2.75 -1.96 -26.66
C ALA A 283 -4.11 -1.29 -26.84
N LEU A 284 -4.12 -0.14 -27.52
CA LEU A 284 -5.32 0.62 -27.85
C LEU A 284 -5.64 0.38 -29.32
N CYS A 285 -6.73 -0.34 -29.59
CA CYS A 285 -7.08 -0.80 -30.93
C CYS A 285 -8.40 -0.23 -31.40
N ARG A 286 -8.39 0.33 -32.61
CA ARG A 286 -9.61 0.66 -33.36
C ARG A 286 -9.83 -0.40 -34.43
N ILE A 287 -10.98 -1.05 -34.35
CA ILE A 287 -11.30 -2.23 -35.18
C ILE A 287 -12.65 -1.98 -35.83
N GLY A 288 -12.68 -1.75 -37.14
CA GLY A 288 -13.86 -1.23 -37.82
C GLY A 288 -14.36 0.07 -37.16
N ARG A 289 -15.60 0.06 -36.67
CA ARG A 289 -16.21 1.18 -35.91
C ARG A 289 -16.02 1.07 -34.40
N GLY A 290 -15.50 -0.05 -33.90
CA GLY A 290 -15.36 -0.33 -32.48
C GLY A 290 -14.04 0.12 -31.88
N ALA A 291 -13.97 -0.02 -30.57
CA ALA A 291 -12.85 0.39 -29.74
C ALA A 291 -12.50 -0.72 -28.74
N VAL A 292 -11.22 -1.09 -28.69
CA VAL A 292 -10.72 -2.12 -27.78
C VAL A 292 -9.53 -1.58 -27.01
N ARG A 293 -9.53 -1.78 -25.69
CA ARG A 293 -8.34 -1.67 -24.86
C ARG A 293 -7.94 -3.08 -24.43
N LEU A 294 -6.69 -3.45 -24.69
CA LEU A 294 -6.12 -4.67 -24.19
C LEU A 294 -5.11 -4.34 -23.09
N ILE A 295 -5.10 -5.14 -22.03
CA ILE A 295 -4.16 -5.07 -20.91
C ILE A 295 -3.51 -6.44 -20.76
N ALA A 296 -2.18 -6.47 -20.71
CA ALA A 296 -1.34 -7.67 -20.65
C ALA A 296 -1.16 -8.18 -19.21
N ASP A 297 -2.22 -8.15 -18.41
CA ASP A 297 -2.27 -8.62 -17.03
C ASP A 297 -3.77 -8.80 -16.70
N ALA A 298 -4.15 -9.95 -16.14
CA ALA A 298 -5.53 -10.19 -15.67
C ALA A 298 -5.62 -10.24 -14.14
N ASP A 299 -4.49 -10.44 -13.46
CA ASP A 299 -4.38 -10.38 -12.01
C ASP A 299 -4.70 -8.99 -11.46
N LEU A 300 -4.63 -7.92 -12.28
CA LEU A 300 -5.06 -6.58 -11.87
C LEU A 300 -6.49 -6.52 -11.33
N LEU A 301 -7.37 -7.48 -11.67
CA LEU A 301 -8.73 -7.57 -11.11
C LEU A 301 -8.77 -8.18 -9.71
N ASP A 302 -7.70 -8.82 -9.24
CA ASP A 302 -7.61 -9.40 -7.92
C ASP A 302 -7.66 -8.30 -6.85
N GLU A 303 -8.73 -8.32 -6.04
CA GLU A 303 -8.91 -7.37 -4.95
C GLU A 303 -7.71 -7.30 -3.99
N ARG A 304 -6.93 -8.37 -3.85
CA ARG A 304 -5.74 -8.36 -2.98
C ARG A 304 -4.66 -7.40 -3.47
N LEU A 305 -4.61 -7.08 -4.75
CA LEU A 305 -3.64 -6.16 -5.31
C LEU A 305 -4.03 -4.69 -5.07
N TRP A 306 -5.32 -4.38 -5.13
CA TRP A 306 -5.80 -2.99 -5.12
C TRP A 306 -6.59 -2.57 -3.87
N LEU A 307 -7.00 -3.49 -3.00
CA LEU A 307 -7.75 -3.21 -1.76
C LEU A 307 -6.86 -3.37 -0.52
N ALA A 308 -6.55 -2.24 0.12
CA ALA A 308 -5.73 -2.20 1.33
C ALA A 308 -6.53 -2.52 2.61
N ASP A 309 -7.79 -2.09 2.72
CA ASP A 309 -8.66 -2.40 3.88
C ASP A 309 -10.02 -2.98 3.44
N ARG A 310 -10.15 -4.30 3.63
CA ARG A 310 -11.35 -5.08 3.26
C ARG A 310 -12.63 -4.71 4.03
N ARG A 311 -12.53 -3.91 5.09
CA ARG A 311 -13.70 -3.46 5.87
C ARG A 311 -14.45 -2.31 5.18
N TRP A 312 -13.78 -1.61 4.26
CA TRP A 312 -14.32 -0.43 3.61
C TRP A 312 -14.16 -0.48 2.08
N PRO A 313 -14.64 -1.54 1.40
CA PRO A 313 -14.38 -1.76 -0.03
C PRO A 313 -14.91 -0.63 -0.93
N ASP A 314 -15.97 0.06 -0.53
CA ASP A 314 -16.57 1.15 -1.30
C ASP A 314 -15.83 2.49 -1.13
N ARG A 315 -14.87 2.57 -0.19
CA ARG A 315 -14.14 3.78 0.15
C ARG A 315 -12.82 3.83 -0.62
N ARG A 316 -12.61 4.91 -1.37
CA ARG A 316 -11.38 5.14 -2.14
C ARG A 316 -10.14 5.18 -1.25
N GLU A 317 -10.29 5.63 -0.01
CA GLU A 317 -9.21 5.68 0.98
C GLU A 317 -8.71 4.30 1.39
N ALA A 318 -9.52 3.25 1.18
CA ALA A 318 -9.15 1.88 1.43
C ALA A 318 -8.43 1.23 0.23
N TRP A 319 -8.21 1.94 -0.87
CA TRP A 319 -7.61 1.39 -2.09
C TRP A 319 -6.11 1.72 -2.19
N SER A 320 -5.30 0.71 -2.47
CA SER A 320 -3.88 0.86 -2.78
C SER A 320 -3.64 1.26 -4.24
N ALA A 321 -4.55 0.89 -5.15
CA ALA A 321 -4.49 1.16 -6.59
C ALA A 321 -5.81 1.69 -7.15
N ASP A 322 -5.80 2.24 -8.37
CA ASP A 322 -6.95 2.94 -8.97
C ASP A 322 -7.79 2.08 -9.92
N ILE A 323 -7.64 0.75 -9.86
CA ILE A 323 -8.26 -0.19 -10.80
C ILE A 323 -9.76 0.02 -10.99
N PRO A 324 -10.61 0.12 -9.95
CA PRO A 324 -12.06 0.19 -10.17
C PRO A 324 -12.47 1.44 -10.97
N ASP A 325 -11.83 2.59 -10.72
CA ASP A 325 -12.11 3.82 -11.44
C ASP A 325 -11.60 3.81 -12.87
N LEU A 326 -10.40 3.26 -13.05
CA LEU A 326 -9.80 3.09 -14.35
C LEU A 326 -10.64 2.16 -15.22
N LEU A 327 -11.09 1.03 -14.66
CA LEU A 327 -11.91 0.06 -15.36
C LEU A 327 -13.25 0.67 -15.80
N ASP A 328 -13.93 1.40 -14.91
CA ASP A 328 -15.17 2.11 -15.26
C ASP A 328 -14.97 3.10 -16.43
N ALA A 329 -13.84 3.81 -16.43
CA ALA A 329 -13.50 4.76 -17.48
C ALA A 329 -13.14 4.04 -18.80
N TRP A 330 -12.39 2.95 -18.75
CA TRP A 330 -11.98 2.18 -19.91
C TRP A 330 -13.17 1.46 -20.56
N LEU A 331 -14.10 0.94 -19.77
CA LEU A 331 -15.35 0.35 -20.28
C LEU A 331 -16.22 1.39 -20.99
N SER A 332 -16.21 2.64 -20.49
CA SER A 332 -16.95 3.74 -21.11
C SER A 332 -16.26 4.25 -22.39
N ALA A 333 -14.94 4.37 -22.40
CA ALA A 333 -14.17 4.90 -23.52
C ALA A 333 -12.81 4.18 -23.65
N PRO A 334 -12.75 3.02 -24.33
CA PRO A 334 -11.54 2.17 -24.34
C PRO A 334 -10.30 2.86 -24.90
N LEU A 335 -10.44 3.86 -25.78
CA LEU A 335 -9.30 4.56 -26.38
C LEU A 335 -8.87 5.82 -25.62
N ARG A 336 -9.56 6.20 -24.54
CA ARG A 336 -9.28 7.44 -23.79
C ARG A 336 -8.70 7.16 -22.41
N GLY A 337 -7.92 8.10 -21.91
CA GLY A 337 -7.55 8.11 -20.50
C GLY A 337 -8.78 8.34 -19.60
N PRO A 338 -8.66 8.05 -18.29
CA PRO A 338 -9.70 8.39 -17.33
C PRO A 338 -10.01 9.89 -17.38
N ALA A 339 -11.30 10.22 -17.35
CA ALA A 339 -11.76 11.61 -17.35
C ALA A 339 -11.54 12.30 -15.99
N ARG A 340 -11.41 11.51 -14.92
CA ARG A 340 -11.12 12.01 -13.58
C ARG A 340 -9.61 12.06 -13.39
N GLU A 341 -9.15 13.12 -12.72
CA GLU A 341 -7.76 13.24 -12.31
C GLU A 341 -7.38 12.15 -11.32
N ALA A 342 -6.13 11.70 -11.41
CA ALA A 342 -5.60 10.73 -10.48
C ALA A 342 -5.69 11.25 -9.04
N PRO A 343 -6.05 10.40 -8.06
CA PRO A 343 -6.05 10.82 -6.68
C PRO A 343 -4.64 11.28 -6.27
N ARG A 344 -4.53 12.51 -5.75
CA ARG A 344 -3.28 13.00 -5.15
C ARG A 344 -2.95 12.17 -3.90
N ARG A 345 -2.18 11.10 -4.10
CA ARG A 345 -1.59 10.30 -3.01
C ARG A 345 -0.52 11.08 -2.23
N VAL A 346 0.02 12.14 -2.83
CA VAL A 346 0.90 13.13 -2.19
C VAL A 346 0.32 14.52 -2.45
N ARG A 347 0.00 15.27 -1.38
CA ARG A 347 -0.58 16.62 -1.50
C ARG A 347 0.32 17.57 -2.30
N ASP A 348 1.64 17.46 -2.13
CA ASP A 348 2.73 18.18 -2.82
C ASP A 348 4.08 17.58 -2.36
N GLU A 349 5.09 17.48 -3.24
CA GLU A 349 6.46 17.09 -2.86
C GLU A 349 7.03 18.06 -1.81
N ALA A 350 6.74 19.36 -1.94
CA ALA A 350 7.10 20.36 -0.95
C ALA A 350 6.38 20.14 0.39
N ALA A 351 5.13 19.65 0.36
CA ALA A 351 4.40 19.30 1.58
C ALA A 351 5.01 18.08 2.27
N LEU A 352 5.41 17.04 1.52
CA LEU A 352 6.13 15.87 2.06
C LEU A 352 7.46 16.30 2.69
N LEU A 353 8.30 17.00 1.94
CA LEU A 353 9.60 17.45 2.42
C LEU A 353 9.45 18.35 3.66
N SER A 354 8.45 19.24 3.66
CA SER A 354 8.14 20.08 4.83
C SER A 354 7.62 19.27 6.02
N GLY A 355 6.89 18.17 5.78
CA GLY A 355 6.39 17.25 6.81
C GLY A 355 7.53 16.46 7.43
N MET A 356 8.40 15.85 6.62
CA MET A 356 9.60 15.14 7.08
C MET A 356 10.54 16.09 7.84
N ARG A 357 10.74 17.30 7.34
CA ARG A 357 11.56 18.32 8.01
C ARG A 357 10.97 18.72 9.36
N ARG A 358 9.66 18.94 9.45
CA ARG A 358 8.98 19.26 10.72
C ARG A 358 9.07 18.11 11.72
N ALA A 359 8.91 16.86 11.26
CA ALA A 359 9.02 15.68 12.10
C ALA A 359 10.46 15.47 12.65
N LEU A 360 11.47 15.65 11.80
CA LEU A 360 12.88 15.62 12.22
C LEU A 360 13.22 16.73 13.21
N LEU A 361 12.72 17.95 12.99
CA LEU A 361 12.91 19.06 13.93
C LEU A 361 12.25 18.77 15.28
N ALA A 362 11.02 18.24 15.29
CA ALA A 362 10.33 17.86 16.51
C ALA A 362 11.11 16.77 17.28
N LEU A 363 11.62 15.76 16.57
CA LEU A 363 12.46 14.71 17.14
C LEU A 363 13.72 15.27 17.81
N LEU A 364 14.41 16.19 17.13
CA LEU A 364 15.62 16.84 17.66
C LEU A 364 15.33 17.70 18.89
N VAL A 365 14.20 18.42 18.92
CA VAL A 365 13.77 19.21 20.08
C VAL A 365 13.54 18.32 21.30
N TRP A 366 12.86 17.18 21.14
CA TRP A 366 12.60 16.25 22.25
C TRP A 366 13.88 15.60 22.78
N VAL A 367 14.81 15.23 21.89
CA VAL A 367 16.13 14.70 22.27
C VAL A 367 16.95 15.76 23.01
N GLY A 368 16.90 17.01 22.56
CA GLY A 368 17.53 18.15 23.22
C GLY A 368 16.98 18.41 24.63
N LEU A 369 15.65 18.37 24.79
CA LEU A 369 14.97 18.51 26.08
C LEU A 369 15.37 17.41 27.07
N GLY A 370 15.43 16.16 26.62
CA GLY A 370 15.89 15.03 27.42
C GLY A 370 17.33 15.20 27.90
N TRP A 371 18.22 15.65 27.01
CA TRP A 371 19.63 15.91 27.33
C TRP A 371 19.81 17.08 28.30
N ALA A 372 19.11 18.19 28.07
CA ALA A 372 19.14 19.36 28.95
C ALA A 372 18.62 19.05 30.35
N GLY A 373 17.50 18.31 30.44
CA GLY A 373 16.94 17.85 31.71
C GLY A 373 17.89 16.93 32.48
N GLN A 374 18.55 15.99 31.80
CA GLN A 374 19.57 15.13 32.42
C GLN A 374 20.75 15.94 32.98
N ASN A 375 21.26 16.92 32.23
CA ASN A 375 22.36 17.77 32.67
C ASN A 375 21.98 18.67 33.85
N TRP A 376 20.75 19.16 33.90
CA TRP A 376 20.28 19.97 35.03
C TRP A 376 20.14 19.13 36.31
N ILE A 377 19.59 17.92 36.21
CA ILE A 377 19.48 16.98 37.34
C ILE A 377 20.86 16.57 37.86
N SER A 378 21.81 16.28 36.96
CA SER A 378 23.16 15.89 37.35
C SER A 378 23.90 17.02 38.06
N ARG A 379 23.80 18.27 37.56
CA ARG A 379 24.38 19.47 38.20
C ARG A 379 23.81 19.73 39.59
N ARG A 380 22.49 19.65 39.79
CA ARG A 380 21.87 19.80 41.12
C ARG A 380 22.29 18.71 42.10
N SER A 381 22.41 17.46 41.62
CA SER A 381 22.90 16.36 42.47
C SER A 381 24.38 16.50 42.84
N GLY A 382 25.19 17.12 41.98
CA GLY A 382 26.59 17.46 42.27
C GLY A 382 26.72 18.62 43.26
N ALA A 383 25.95 19.70 43.05
CA ALA A 383 25.92 20.86 43.94
C ALA A 383 25.43 20.50 45.35
N GLY A 384 24.39 19.66 45.48
CA GLY A 384 23.92 19.17 46.78
C GLY A 384 24.93 18.27 47.49
N LYS A 385 25.77 17.52 46.76
CA LYS A 385 26.87 16.75 47.35
C LYS A 385 28.03 17.64 47.81
N ALA A 386 28.35 18.70 47.06
CA ALA A 386 29.37 19.68 47.43
C ALA A 386 28.97 20.49 48.68
N ALA A 387 27.71 20.96 48.75
CA ALA A 387 27.18 21.65 49.93
C ALA A 387 27.19 20.75 51.18
N ARG A 388 26.78 19.49 51.04
CA ARG A 388 26.80 18.51 52.16
C ARG A 388 28.21 18.09 52.59
N ALA A 389 29.21 18.21 51.71
CA ALA A 389 30.62 18.00 52.05
C ALA A 389 31.21 19.21 52.79
N GLN A 390 30.79 20.44 52.44
CA GLN A 390 31.18 21.66 53.15
C GLN A 390 30.56 21.75 54.55
N ASP A 391 29.29 21.36 54.72
CA ASP A 391 28.66 21.30 56.05
C ASP A 391 29.38 20.32 56.99
N LYS A 392 29.77 19.15 56.48
CA LYS A 392 30.55 18.17 57.26
C LYS A 392 31.93 18.68 57.65
N ALA A 393 32.58 19.47 56.79
CA ALA A 393 33.86 20.10 57.07
C ALA A 393 33.72 21.27 58.08
N GLY A 394 32.63 22.04 58.01
CA GLY A 394 32.33 23.13 58.94
C GLY A 394 32.02 22.65 60.36
N THR A 395 31.28 21.55 60.50
CA THR A 395 31.00 20.94 61.82
C THR A 395 32.23 20.32 62.50
N ALA A 396 33.31 20.03 61.77
CA ALA A 396 34.53 19.47 62.34
C ALA A 396 35.46 20.53 62.96
N SER A 397 35.24 21.82 62.65
CA SER A 397 36.11 22.93 63.08
C SER A 397 35.60 23.67 64.34
N ALA A 398 34.44 23.30 64.89
CA ALA A 398 33.79 24.01 65.99
C ALA A 398 33.67 23.16 67.27
N ALA A 399 34.74 22.50 67.69
CA ALA A 399 34.84 21.90 69.02
C ALA A 399 35.84 22.71 69.89
N PRO A 400 35.42 23.31 71.01
CA PRO A 400 36.30 24.09 71.88
C PRO A 400 37.13 23.15 72.76
N LYS A 401 38.46 23.35 72.78
CA LYS A 401 39.34 22.82 73.84
C LYS A 401 39.40 23.88 74.95
N SER A 402 38.64 23.68 76.03
CA SER A 402 38.83 24.36 77.31
C SER A 402 39.00 23.33 78.42
N GLU A 403 40.24 23.30 78.94
CA GLU A 403 40.67 23.14 80.33
C GLU A 403 39.88 22.28 81.34
N GLY A 404 40.61 21.31 81.91
CA GLY A 404 40.99 21.33 83.33
C GLY A 404 40.01 20.72 84.36
N LYS A 405 40.44 19.64 85.04
CA LYS A 405 40.61 19.62 86.51
C LYS A 405 41.12 18.30 87.09
N GLU A 406 42.02 18.49 88.06
CA GLU A 406 42.46 17.66 89.19
C GLU A 406 41.43 16.71 89.83
N ASN A 407 41.90 15.56 90.34
CA ASN A 407 42.09 15.24 91.78
C ASN A 407 42.39 13.74 92.00
N PRO A 408 42.81 13.27 93.19
CA PRO A 408 43.33 14.00 94.36
C PRO A 408 44.80 13.67 94.72
#